data_AF-A0A2V6HC75-F1
#
_entry.id   AF-A0A2V6HC75-F1
#
_cell.length_a   1.000
_cell.length_b   1.000
_cell.length_c   1.000
_cell.angle_alpha   90.00
_cell.angle_beta   90.00
_cell.angle_gamma   90.00
#
_symmetry.space_group_name_H-M   'P 1'
#
loop_
_entity.id
_entity.type
_entity.pdbx_description
1 polymer ?
#
loop_
_entity_poly.entity_id
_entity_poly.type
_entity_poly.pdbx_seq_one_letter_code
_entity_poly.pdbx_strand_id
1 'polypeptide(L)'
;MRKGFMVPGVRNAFRDMLWTLCPTTCLSRWVDRRLRLGENFWLFVLGVNNSGTTALAKILESHPSVRTLPAEGHFLTKALPRGIQYGVTRSFSLRCDVFRWTEESPSGPALRARYDWSWYYPHRPGILLEKSPPNTLRARWLQQNFEPSRFIAIVRHPYAVCEGTRRRLGRTIEHAAEHWRRANEYLFNDIPHLRHSLWFRYEDLCARPEEHLVKLASFLELSQPFDTRVLSSLDSPNIDNTQSPLRNFNSRSIGRLSHDDISAINGIAGALMERLGYECL
;
A
#
# COMPACT_ATOMS: atom_id res chain seq x y z
N MET A 1 17.35 18.53 6.23
CA MET A 1 17.39 18.97 4.81
C MET A 1 16.09 18.56 4.13
N ARG A 2 15.30 19.53 3.64
CA ARG A 2 14.09 19.28 2.86
C ARG A 2 14.52 18.60 1.55
N LYS A 3 14.10 17.35 1.31
CA LYS A 3 14.22 16.73 -0.02
C LYS A 3 13.50 17.65 -1.00
N GLY A 4 14.26 18.30 -1.87
CA GLY A 4 13.72 19.18 -2.89
C GLY A 4 12.67 18.43 -3.70
N PHE A 5 11.46 18.98 -3.73
CA PHE A 5 10.49 18.64 -4.76
C PHE A 5 11.13 19.02 -6.09
N MET A 6 11.71 18.03 -6.77
CA MET A 6 12.22 18.16 -8.12
C MET A 6 11.06 18.67 -8.99
N VAL A 7 11.20 19.86 -9.59
CA VAL A 7 10.15 20.53 -10.36
C VAL A 7 9.65 19.60 -11.49
N PRO A 8 8.42 19.05 -11.44
CA PRO A 8 7.99 17.99 -12.36
C PRO A 8 7.49 18.46 -13.74
N GLY A 9 7.57 19.75 -14.06
CA GLY A 9 6.73 20.41 -15.08
C GLY A 9 6.84 19.86 -16.50
N VAL A 10 8.05 19.82 -17.06
CA VAL A 10 8.25 19.59 -18.52
C VAL A 10 8.08 18.11 -18.90
N ARG A 11 8.63 17.18 -18.10
CA ARG A 11 8.52 15.73 -18.37
C ARG A 11 7.08 15.22 -18.28
N ASN A 12 6.26 15.83 -17.44
CA ASN A 12 4.85 15.45 -17.32
C ASN A 12 4.01 15.98 -18.49
N ALA A 13 4.29 17.19 -18.98
CA ALA A 13 3.58 17.77 -20.12
C ALA A 13 3.76 16.94 -21.41
N PHE A 14 4.98 16.48 -21.69
CA PHE A 14 5.24 15.61 -22.85
C PHE A 14 4.48 14.28 -22.77
N ARG A 15 4.45 13.65 -21.59
CA ARG A 15 3.73 12.38 -21.38
C ARG A 15 2.23 12.55 -21.57
N ASP A 16 1.68 13.66 -21.08
CA ASP A 16 0.26 14.00 -21.25
C ASP A 16 -0.08 14.29 -22.72
N MET A 17 0.81 14.99 -23.43
CA MET A 17 0.67 15.22 -24.86
C MET A 17 0.62 13.90 -25.65
N LEU A 18 1.55 12.97 -25.39
CA LEU A 18 1.52 11.64 -26.02
C LEU A 18 0.25 10.86 -25.69
N TRP A 19 -0.23 10.94 -24.45
CA TRP A 19 -1.48 10.30 -24.06
C TRP A 19 -2.69 10.82 -24.86
N THR A 20 -2.74 12.13 -25.11
CA THR A 20 -3.83 12.77 -25.86
C THR A 20 -3.74 12.52 -27.36
N LEU A 21 -2.54 12.52 -27.94
CA LEU A 21 -2.34 12.46 -29.39
C LEU A 21 -2.23 11.03 -29.94
N CYS A 22 -1.79 10.06 -29.13
CA CYS A 22 -1.58 8.70 -29.60
C CYS A 22 -2.84 7.84 -29.47
N PRO A 23 -3.16 6.99 -30.47
CA PRO A 23 -4.23 6.01 -30.34
C PRO A 23 -4.01 5.08 -29.14
N THR A 24 -5.10 4.73 -28.45
CA THR A 24 -5.10 3.83 -27.28
C THR A 24 -4.40 2.50 -27.55
N THR A 25 -4.54 1.95 -28.75
CA THR A 25 -3.87 0.70 -29.17
C THR A 25 -2.35 0.86 -29.26
N CYS A 26 -1.86 2.01 -29.73
CA CYS A 26 -0.44 2.32 -29.78
C CYS A 26 0.13 2.48 -28.36
N LEU A 27 -0.58 3.22 -27.50
CA LEU A 27 -0.21 3.40 -26.10
C LEU A 27 -0.16 2.06 -25.35
N SER A 28 -1.18 1.20 -25.50
CA SER A 28 -1.17 -0.13 -24.86
C SER A 28 0.04 -0.95 -25.30
N ARG A 29 0.30 -1.07 -26.61
CA ARG A 29 1.47 -1.81 -27.13
C ARG A 29 2.80 -1.23 -26.66
N TRP A 30 2.89 0.09 -26.50
CA TRP A 30 4.07 0.73 -25.94
C TRP A 30 4.22 0.39 -24.45
N VAL A 31 3.14 0.48 -23.67
CA VAL A 31 3.12 0.13 -22.24
C VAL A 31 3.51 -1.33 -22.02
N ASP A 32 2.96 -2.26 -22.79
CA ASP A 32 3.24 -3.69 -22.65
C ASP A 32 4.73 -3.97 -22.93
N ARG A 33 5.29 -3.35 -23.99
CA ARG A 33 6.73 -3.43 -24.30
C ARG A 33 7.62 -2.77 -23.26
N ARG A 34 7.15 -1.69 -22.63
CA ARG A 34 7.91 -0.93 -21.63
C ARG A 34 7.94 -1.65 -20.29
N LEU A 35 6.79 -2.20 -19.88
CA LEU A 35 6.64 -2.92 -18.62
C LEU A 35 7.26 -4.31 -18.69
N ARG A 36 7.22 -5.00 -19.83
CA ARG A 36 7.81 -6.34 -20.00
C ARG A 36 7.38 -7.32 -18.91
N LEU A 37 6.07 -7.42 -18.69
CA LEU A 37 5.52 -8.25 -17.63
C LEU A 37 5.92 -9.73 -17.82
N GLY A 38 5.79 -10.25 -19.05
CA GLY A 38 6.18 -11.62 -19.38
C GLY A 38 5.47 -12.62 -18.48
N GLU A 39 6.24 -13.52 -17.86
CA GLU A 39 5.75 -14.49 -16.86
C GLU A 39 5.62 -13.92 -15.44
N ASN A 40 6.02 -12.66 -15.23
CA ASN A 40 5.87 -11.99 -13.94
C ASN A 40 4.44 -11.46 -13.75
N PHE A 41 4.20 -10.86 -12.59
CA PHE A 41 2.89 -10.33 -12.21
C PHE A 41 3.01 -8.96 -11.55
N TRP A 42 1.86 -8.28 -11.45
CA TRP A 42 1.70 -7.12 -10.61
C TRP A 42 1.61 -7.54 -9.15
N LEU A 43 2.33 -6.85 -8.27
CA LEU A 43 2.26 -7.07 -6.84
C LEU A 43 1.71 -5.82 -6.18
N PHE A 44 0.60 -5.95 -5.48
CA PHE A 44 -0.01 -4.84 -4.74
C PHE A 44 0.12 -5.07 -3.24
N VAL A 45 0.69 -4.10 -2.53
CA VAL A 45 0.70 -4.09 -1.07
C VAL A 45 -0.52 -3.32 -0.56
N LEU A 46 -1.39 -4.04 0.15
CA LEU A 46 -2.62 -3.53 0.75
C LEU A 46 -2.42 -3.30 2.25
N GLY A 47 -3.19 -2.36 2.81
CA GLY A 47 -3.16 -2.06 4.23
C GLY A 47 -3.39 -0.58 4.51
N VAL A 48 -3.99 -0.30 5.67
CA VAL A 48 -4.25 1.06 6.13
C VAL A 48 -2.94 1.79 6.41
N ASN A 49 -2.96 3.11 6.27
CA ASN A 49 -1.88 3.99 6.73
C ASN A 49 -1.41 3.59 8.14
N ASN A 50 -0.10 3.67 8.38
CA ASN A 50 0.53 3.35 9.67
C ASN A 50 0.55 1.86 10.06
N SER A 51 0.09 0.95 9.19
CA SER A 51 0.07 -0.51 9.45
C SER A 51 1.35 -1.26 9.07
N GLY A 52 2.46 -0.57 8.76
CA GLY A 52 3.71 -1.21 8.35
C GLY A 52 3.85 -1.47 6.84
N THR A 53 2.91 -1.03 6.01
CA THR A 53 2.96 -1.19 4.53
C THR A 53 4.25 -0.66 3.89
N THR A 54 4.87 0.38 4.46
CA THR A 54 6.13 0.93 3.94
C THR A 54 7.33 0.07 4.31
N ALA A 55 7.37 -0.50 5.52
CA ALA A 55 8.40 -1.45 5.91
C ALA A 55 8.31 -2.72 5.06
N LEU A 56 7.10 -3.24 4.85
CA LEU A 56 6.84 -4.37 3.96
C LEU A 56 7.29 -4.08 2.52
N ALA A 57 6.92 -2.91 1.96
CA ALA A 57 7.36 -2.53 0.62
C ALA A 57 8.89 -2.45 0.49
N LYS A 58 9.59 -2.01 1.55
CA LYS A 58 11.06 -1.98 1.58
C LYS A 58 11.70 -3.36 1.63
N ILE A 59 11.11 -4.28 2.40
CA ILE A 59 11.52 -5.69 2.39
C ILE A 59 11.37 -6.26 0.98
N LEU A 60 10.22 -6.06 0.34
CA LEU A 60 9.95 -6.52 -1.03
C LEU A 60 10.92 -5.88 -2.05
N GLU A 61 11.17 -4.58 -1.94
CA GLU A 61 12.08 -3.82 -2.81
C GLU A 61 13.53 -4.34 -2.77
N SER A 62 13.95 -4.93 -1.65
CA SER A 62 15.31 -5.46 -1.51
C SER A 62 15.60 -6.66 -2.40
N HIS A 63 14.57 -7.33 -2.92
CA HIS A 63 14.75 -8.50 -3.74
C HIS A 63 14.98 -8.13 -5.22
N PRO A 64 16.01 -8.67 -5.90
CA PRO A 64 16.37 -8.27 -7.27
C PRO A 64 15.26 -8.54 -8.31
N SER A 65 14.40 -9.54 -8.10
CA SER A 65 13.26 -9.80 -8.99
C SER A 65 12.13 -8.77 -8.89
N VAL A 66 12.12 -7.92 -7.86
CA VAL A 66 11.07 -6.91 -7.65
C VAL A 66 11.51 -5.58 -8.26
N ARG A 67 10.57 -4.91 -8.94
CA ARG A 67 10.70 -3.58 -9.52
C ARG A 67 9.72 -2.67 -8.81
N THR A 68 10.18 -1.51 -8.38
CA THR A 68 9.41 -0.58 -7.56
C THR A 68 9.18 0.75 -8.25
N LEU A 69 8.16 1.45 -7.80
CA LEU A 69 7.96 2.86 -8.09
C LEU A 69 8.72 3.73 -7.08
N PRO A 70 9.18 4.93 -7.46
CA PRO A 70 9.91 5.83 -6.57
C PRO A 70 9.03 6.49 -5.50
N ALA A 71 7.71 6.35 -5.60
CA ALA A 71 6.72 6.86 -4.65
C ALA A 71 5.44 6.00 -4.72
N GLU A 72 4.46 6.28 -3.87
CA GLU A 72 3.14 5.62 -3.97
C GLU A 72 2.52 5.90 -5.35
N GLY A 73 2.05 4.85 -6.02
CA GLY A 73 1.65 4.91 -7.42
C GLY A 73 0.52 5.90 -7.68
N HIS A 74 -0.39 6.12 -6.72
CA HIS A 74 -1.47 7.11 -6.85
C HIS A 74 -0.98 8.56 -6.94
N PHE A 75 0.26 8.86 -6.50
CA PHE A 75 0.85 10.19 -6.70
C PHE A 75 1.51 10.34 -8.07
N LEU A 76 1.81 9.22 -8.73
CA LEU A 76 2.50 9.16 -10.01
C LEU A 76 1.55 9.11 -11.22
N THR A 77 0.24 9.06 -10.99
CA THR A 77 -0.78 9.06 -12.05
C THR A 77 -1.92 10.01 -11.73
N LYS A 78 -2.53 10.58 -12.77
CA LYS A 78 -3.79 11.33 -12.66
C LYS A 78 -5.03 10.43 -12.74
N ALA A 79 -4.84 9.14 -13.02
CA ALA A 79 -5.93 8.18 -13.19
C ALA A 79 -6.63 7.80 -11.89
N LEU A 80 -5.93 7.94 -10.75
CA LEU A 80 -6.43 7.50 -9.45
C LEU A 80 -6.73 8.72 -8.57
N PRO A 81 -7.80 8.68 -7.75
CA PRO A 81 -8.16 9.78 -6.87
C PRO A 81 -7.09 9.96 -5.79
N ARG A 82 -6.81 11.23 -5.44
CA ARG A 82 -5.87 11.60 -4.37
C ARG A 82 -6.62 12.20 -3.20
N GLY A 83 -6.29 11.76 -1.97
CA GLY A 83 -7.01 12.16 -0.77
C GLY A 83 -7.12 13.68 -0.56
N ILE A 84 -6.09 14.43 -0.96
CA ILE A 84 -6.07 15.90 -0.85
C ILE A 84 -7.15 16.59 -1.68
N GLN A 85 -7.57 16.02 -2.80
CA GLN A 85 -8.62 16.59 -3.66
C GLN A 85 -10.01 16.49 -3.03
N TYR A 86 -10.16 15.63 -2.02
CA TYR A 86 -11.43 15.32 -1.37
C TYR A 86 -11.41 15.57 0.13
N GLY A 87 -10.41 16.31 0.65
CA GLY A 87 -10.28 16.63 2.08
C GLY A 87 -9.94 15.43 2.99
N VAL A 88 -9.64 14.27 2.42
CA VAL A 88 -9.41 12.99 3.14
C VAL A 88 -7.97 12.51 3.03
N THR A 89 -7.00 13.42 3.10
CA THR A 89 -5.57 13.09 3.10
C THR A 89 -5.29 11.99 4.12
N ARG A 90 -4.83 10.82 3.62
CA ARG A 90 -4.56 9.60 4.40
C ARG A 90 -5.74 9.01 5.18
N SER A 91 -6.98 9.44 4.91
CA SER A 91 -8.23 8.93 5.50
C SER A 91 -9.22 8.46 4.41
N PHE A 92 -8.70 7.77 3.39
CA PHE A 92 -9.41 7.50 2.14
C PHE A 92 -10.74 6.74 2.30
N SER A 93 -10.93 5.94 3.36
CA SER A 93 -12.20 5.23 3.61
C SER A 93 -13.34 6.11 4.13
N LEU A 94 -13.09 7.41 4.34
CA LEU A 94 -14.15 8.37 4.63
C LEU A 94 -14.84 8.89 3.37
N ARG A 95 -14.29 8.60 2.19
CA ARG A 95 -14.90 8.87 0.88
C ARG A 95 -14.93 7.61 0.02
N CYS A 96 -15.57 6.56 0.54
CA CYS A 96 -15.72 5.30 -0.20
C CYS A 96 -16.42 5.52 -1.55
N ASP A 97 -17.36 6.46 -1.65
CA ASP A 97 -17.97 6.90 -2.91
C ASP A 97 -16.95 7.27 -4.01
N VAL A 98 -15.74 7.70 -3.61
CA VAL A 98 -14.64 8.04 -4.53
C VAL A 98 -13.60 6.93 -4.62
N PHE A 99 -13.23 6.33 -3.48
CA PHE A 99 -12.05 5.47 -3.38
C PHE A 99 -12.35 3.97 -3.54
N ARG A 100 -13.60 3.54 -3.33
CA ARG A 100 -14.03 2.15 -3.45
C ARG A 100 -14.29 1.80 -4.90
N TRP A 101 -13.43 0.99 -5.50
CA TRP A 101 -13.64 0.47 -6.86
C TRP A 101 -13.65 -1.05 -6.84
N THR A 102 -14.54 -1.64 -7.63
CA THR A 102 -14.70 -3.09 -7.84
C THR A 102 -14.53 -3.41 -9.32
N GLU A 103 -14.68 -4.68 -9.71
CA GLU A 103 -14.79 -5.09 -11.11
C GLU A 103 -15.93 -4.40 -11.88
N GLU A 104 -16.92 -3.82 -11.18
CA GLU A 104 -18.01 -3.05 -11.78
C GLU A 104 -17.62 -1.60 -12.09
N SER A 105 -16.48 -1.13 -11.56
CA SER A 105 -15.99 0.22 -11.79
C SER A 105 -15.31 0.34 -13.17
N PRO A 106 -15.28 1.55 -13.79
CA PRO A 106 -14.71 1.73 -15.12
C PRO A 106 -13.27 1.23 -15.25
N SER A 107 -12.94 0.53 -16.33
CA SER A 107 -11.59 0.02 -16.62
C SER A 107 -10.64 1.07 -17.21
N GLY A 108 -11.17 2.13 -17.81
CA GLY A 108 -10.41 3.18 -18.49
C GLY A 108 -9.20 3.75 -17.71
N PRO A 109 -9.32 4.04 -16.39
CA PRO A 109 -8.20 4.51 -15.57
C PRO A 109 -7.00 3.55 -15.52
N ALA A 110 -7.19 2.25 -15.73
CA ALA A 110 -6.11 1.27 -15.62
C ALA A 110 -5.02 1.46 -16.67
N LEU A 111 -5.40 1.67 -17.94
CA LEU A 111 -4.41 1.91 -18.99
C LEU A 111 -3.62 3.19 -18.70
N ARG A 112 -4.29 4.23 -18.21
CA ARG A 112 -3.62 5.49 -17.83
C ARG A 112 -2.64 5.29 -16.69
N ALA A 113 -3.03 4.56 -15.64
CA ALA A 113 -2.15 4.23 -14.54
C ALA A 113 -0.92 3.42 -14.99
N ARG A 114 -1.13 2.36 -15.79
CA ARG A 114 -0.04 1.56 -16.37
C ARG A 114 0.90 2.40 -17.22
N TYR A 115 0.35 3.29 -18.06
CA TYR A 115 1.12 4.21 -18.88
C TYR A 115 2.00 5.12 -18.04
N ASP A 116 1.42 5.82 -17.06
CA ASP A 116 2.17 6.72 -16.19
C ASP A 116 3.26 5.98 -15.41
N TRP A 117 2.95 4.81 -14.83
CA TRP A 117 3.89 4.00 -14.06
C TRP A 117 5.03 3.41 -14.89
N SER A 118 4.78 3.08 -16.16
CA SER A 118 5.80 2.50 -17.06
C SER A 118 7.01 3.41 -17.33
N TRP A 119 6.85 4.72 -17.09
CA TRP A 119 7.96 5.68 -17.15
C TRP A 119 8.89 5.62 -15.93
N TYR A 120 8.42 5.06 -14.82
CA TYR A 120 9.14 5.07 -13.54
C TYR A 120 9.75 3.70 -13.21
N TYR A 121 9.12 2.61 -13.63
CA TYR A 121 9.69 1.28 -13.40
C TYR A 121 11.04 1.12 -14.12
N PRO A 122 12.03 0.46 -13.47
CA PRO A 122 13.26 0.04 -14.13
C PRO A 122 12.96 -0.79 -15.38
N HIS A 123 13.73 -0.59 -16.45
CA HIS A 123 13.53 -1.25 -17.73
C HIS A 123 14.24 -2.62 -17.79
N ARG A 124 13.68 -3.58 -17.05
CA ARG A 124 14.12 -4.98 -16.98
C ARG A 124 12.92 -5.89 -16.65
N PRO A 125 13.01 -7.21 -16.86
CA PRO A 125 12.01 -8.15 -16.36
C PRO A 125 11.92 -8.14 -14.82
N GLY A 126 10.78 -8.55 -14.28
CA GLY A 126 10.54 -8.68 -12.84
C GLY A 126 9.14 -8.28 -12.41
N ILE A 127 8.81 -8.64 -11.17
CA ILE A 127 7.56 -8.36 -10.47
C ILE A 127 7.37 -6.85 -10.34
N LEU A 128 6.20 -6.33 -10.73
CA LEU A 128 5.88 -4.90 -10.67
C LEU A 128 5.18 -4.56 -9.35
N LEU A 129 5.94 -4.07 -8.37
CA LEU A 129 5.42 -3.71 -7.06
C LEU A 129 4.84 -2.28 -7.05
N GLU A 130 3.56 -2.20 -6.71
CA GLU A 130 2.87 -0.96 -6.37
C GLU A 130 2.41 -1.00 -4.90
N LYS A 131 2.65 0.08 -4.16
CA LYS A 131 2.12 0.27 -2.82
C LYS A 131 1.50 1.66 -2.70
N SER A 132 0.18 1.67 -2.54
CA SER A 132 -0.63 2.84 -2.22
C SER A 132 -1.66 2.43 -1.18
N PRO A 133 -1.69 3.02 0.04
CA PRO A 133 -2.70 2.66 1.05
C PRO A 133 -4.16 2.71 0.53
N PRO A 134 -4.58 3.69 -0.31
CA PRO A 134 -5.92 3.69 -0.89
C PRO A 134 -6.26 2.47 -1.76
N ASN A 135 -5.26 1.74 -2.24
CA ASN A 135 -5.49 0.53 -3.04
C ASN A 135 -6.16 -0.60 -2.24
N THR A 136 -6.13 -0.51 -0.90
CA THR A 136 -6.91 -1.33 0.02
C THR A 136 -8.41 -1.36 -0.31
N LEU A 137 -8.98 -0.26 -0.83
CA LEU A 137 -10.41 -0.20 -1.20
C LEU A 137 -10.70 -0.59 -2.65
N ARG A 138 -9.69 -0.98 -3.43
CA ARG A 138 -9.86 -1.30 -4.85
C ARG A 138 -9.12 -2.55 -5.30
N ALA A 139 -8.87 -3.48 -4.37
CA ALA A 139 -8.17 -4.72 -4.67
C ALA A 139 -8.87 -5.52 -5.78
N ARG A 140 -10.20 -5.62 -5.75
CA ARG A 140 -11.01 -6.28 -6.79
C ARG A 140 -10.89 -5.60 -8.16
N TRP A 141 -10.97 -4.27 -8.21
CA TRP A 141 -10.75 -3.53 -9.45
C TRP A 141 -9.32 -3.71 -9.99
N LEU A 142 -8.31 -3.70 -9.11
CA LEU A 142 -6.93 -3.94 -9.50
C LEU A 142 -6.75 -5.34 -10.07
N GLN A 143 -7.35 -6.36 -9.45
CA GLN A 143 -7.31 -7.73 -9.96
C GLN A 143 -7.86 -7.81 -11.39
N GLN A 144 -9.02 -7.21 -11.63
CA GLN A 144 -9.68 -7.24 -12.95
C GLN A 144 -8.88 -6.52 -14.05
N ASN A 145 -8.10 -5.50 -13.69
CA ASN A 145 -7.47 -4.60 -14.67
C ASN A 145 -5.94 -4.75 -14.78
N PHE A 146 -5.32 -5.48 -13.86
CA PHE A 146 -3.88 -5.71 -13.79
C PHE A 146 -3.62 -7.21 -13.67
N GLU A 147 -3.73 -7.92 -14.78
CA GLU A 147 -3.52 -9.37 -14.83
C GLU A 147 -2.16 -9.74 -15.46
N PRO A 148 -1.46 -10.75 -14.93
CA PRO A 148 -1.70 -11.42 -13.64
C PRO A 148 -1.33 -10.51 -12.45
N SER A 149 -2.03 -10.66 -11.31
CA SER A 149 -1.75 -9.91 -10.07
C SER A 149 -1.75 -10.80 -8.82
N ARG A 150 -0.97 -10.37 -7.83
CA ARG A 150 -0.92 -10.92 -6.47
C ARG A 150 -1.03 -9.78 -5.46
N PHE A 151 -1.58 -10.10 -4.29
CA PHE A 151 -1.86 -9.12 -3.24
C PHE A 151 -1.24 -9.56 -1.92
N ILE A 152 -0.49 -8.66 -1.28
CA ILE A 152 -0.02 -8.86 0.10
C ILE A 152 -0.69 -7.81 0.98
N ALA A 153 -1.50 -8.24 1.93
CA ALA A 153 -2.15 -7.35 2.88
C ALA A 153 -1.47 -7.41 4.25
N ILE A 154 -1.25 -6.23 4.84
CA ILE A 154 -0.73 -6.12 6.22
C ILE A 154 -1.66 -5.27 7.06
N VAL A 155 -2.02 -5.81 8.23
CA VAL A 155 -2.89 -5.16 9.19
C VAL A 155 -2.16 -5.01 10.51
N ARG A 156 -2.48 -3.97 11.26
CA ARG A 156 -1.83 -3.63 12.53
C ARG A 156 -2.88 -3.26 13.56
N HIS A 157 -2.55 -3.48 14.83
CA HIS A 157 -3.35 -3.12 15.98
C HIS A 157 -3.90 -1.68 15.88
N PRO A 158 -5.23 -1.47 16.04
CA PRO A 158 -5.84 -0.16 15.83
C PRO A 158 -5.33 0.91 16.79
N TYR A 159 -5.06 0.63 18.06
CA TYR A 159 -4.47 1.59 18.99
C TYR A 159 -3.21 2.27 18.42
N ALA A 160 -2.29 1.48 17.86
CA ALA A 160 -1.06 2.02 17.28
C ALA A 160 -1.33 2.82 15.99
N VAL A 161 -2.30 2.39 15.18
CA VAL A 161 -2.69 3.10 13.95
C VAL A 161 -3.39 4.42 14.28
N CYS A 162 -4.28 4.42 15.28
CA CYS A 162 -5.06 5.59 15.72
C CYS A 162 -4.16 6.64 16.37
N GLU A 163 -3.30 6.24 17.31
CA GLU A 163 -2.29 7.13 17.89
C GLU A 163 -1.41 7.75 16.80
N GLY A 164 -0.91 6.93 15.88
CA GLY A 164 -0.04 7.39 14.81
C GLY A 164 -0.74 8.34 13.85
N THR A 165 -2.04 8.15 13.62
CA THR A 165 -2.87 9.04 12.79
C THR A 165 -3.10 10.37 13.50
N ARG A 166 -3.51 10.36 14.77
CA ARG A 166 -3.68 11.57 15.59
C ARG A 166 -2.39 12.38 15.64
N ARG A 167 -1.26 11.75 16.01
CA ARG A 167 0.02 12.45 16.14
C ARG A 167 0.54 13.04 14.84
N ARG A 168 0.34 12.37 13.70
CA ARG A 168 0.89 12.82 12.41
C ARG A 168 -0.03 13.78 11.66
N LEU A 169 -1.34 13.71 11.88
CA LEU A 169 -2.34 14.43 11.08
C LEU A 169 -3.28 15.31 11.90
N GLY A 170 -3.20 15.29 13.22
CA GLY A 170 -4.08 16.05 14.12
C GLY A 170 -5.54 15.60 14.08
N ARG A 171 -5.84 14.39 13.59
CA ARG A 171 -7.21 13.84 13.55
C ARG A 171 -7.63 13.31 14.93
N THR A 172 -8.92 13.33 15.21
CA THR A 172 -9.47 12.73 16.43
C THR A 172 -9.29 11.21 16.43
N ILE A 173 -9.40 10.59 17.60
CA ILE A 173 -9.27 9.14 17.73
C ILE A 173 -10.43 8.42 17.05
N GLU A 174 -11.64 8.93 17.15
CA GLU A 174 -12.84 8.40 16.52
C GLU A 174 -12.70 8.39 15.01
N HIS A 175 -12.21 9.51 14.44
CA HIS A 175 -11.92 9.60 13.01
C HIS A 175 -10.90 8.54 12.58
N ALA A 176 -9.83 8.36 13.35
CA ALA A 176 -8.78 7.40 13.03
C ALA A 176 -9.27 5.95 13.17
N ALA A 177 -10.07 5.66 14.20
CA ALA A 177 -10.69 4.37 14.46
C ALA A 177 -11.68 4.02 13.34
N GLU A 178 -12.53 4.96 12.93
CA GLU A 178 -13.49 4.73 11.84
C GLU A 178 -12.78 4.52 10.50
N HIS A 179 -11.70 5.28 10.24
CA HIS A 179 -10.88 5.05 9.05
C HIS A 179 -10.29 3.63 9.05
N TRP A 180 -9.70 3.20 10.17
CA TRP A 180 -9.13 1.87 10.34
C TRP A 180 -10.18 0.77 10.18
N ARG A 181 -11.32 0.90 10.87
CA ARG A 181 -12.41 -0.07 10.86
C ARG A 181 -12.95 -0.26 9.44
N ARG A 182 -13.40 0.83 8.80
CA ARG A 182 -13.95 0.78 7.43
C ARG A 182 -12.97 0.19 6.43
N ALA A 183 -11.73 0.65 6.44
CA ALA A 183 -10.76 0.22 5.44
C ALA A 183 -10.41 -1.27 5.60
N ASN A 184 -10.28 -1.77 6.83
CA ASN A 184 -10.03 -3.19 7.07
C ASN A 184 -11.28 -4.05 6.81
N GLU A 185 -12.50 -3.59 7.10
CA GLU A 185 -13.71 -4.31 6.72
C GLU A 185 -13.79 -4.55 5.21
N TYR A 186 -13.58 -3.52 4.39
CA TYR A 186 -13.54 -3.69 2.94
C TYR A 186 -12.41 -4.63 2.51
N LEU A 187 -11.23 -4.50 3.11
CA LEU A 187 -10.09 -5.36 2.81
C LEU A 187 -10.43 -6.84 3.06
N PHE A 188 -10.95 -7.17 4.23
CA PHE A 188 -11.24 -8.57 4.60
C PHE A 188 -12.49 -9.11 3.92
N ASN A 189 -13.43 -8.25 3.51
CA ASN A 189 -14.52 -8.66 2.64
C ASN A 189 -14.03 -8.92 1.20
N ASP A 190 -13.00 -8.20 0.74
CA ASP A 190 -12.44 -8.37 -0.61
C ASP A 190 -11.46 -9.54 -0.73
N ILE A 191 -10.68 -9.86 0.32
CA ILE A 191 -9.66 -10.93 0.31
C ILE A 191 -10.19 -12.27 -0.24
N PRO A 192 -11.37 -12.78 0.16
CA PRO A 192 -11.94 -14.02 -0.37
C PRO A 192 -12.21 -14.00 -1.89
N HIS A 193 -12.30 -12.82 -2.51
CA HIS A 193 -12.51 -12.64 -3.94
C HIS A 193 -11.19 -12.47 -4.73
N LEU A 194 -10.05 -12.43 -4.05
CA LEU A 194 -8.73 -12.28 -4.69
C LEU A 194 -8.13 -13.65 -5.01
N ARG A 195 -7.79 -13.89 -6.28
CA ARG A 195 -7.24 -15.16 -6.79
C ARG A 195 -5.93 -15.54 -6.10
N HIS A 196 -5.07 -14.53 -5.86
CA HIS A 196 -3.77 -14.72 -5.20
C HIS A 196 -3.58 -13.66 -4.13
N SER A 197 -3.85 -14.02 -2.88
CA SER A 197 -3.65 -13.13 -1.74
C SER A 197 -2.92 -13.83 -0.59
N LEU A 198 -2.09 -13.04 0.11
CA LEU A 198 -1.46 -13.39 1.37
C LEU A 198 -1.72 -12.24 2.34
N TRP A 199 -2.09 -12.54 3.58
CA TRP A 199 -2.20 -11.52 4.61
C TRP A 199 -1.59 -11.98 5.92
N PHE A 200 -1.11 -11.02 6.70
CA PHE A 200 -0.61 -11.25 8.06
C PHE A 200 -0.67 -9.97 8.88
N ARG A 201 -0.49 -10.12 10.20
CA ARG A 201 -0.41 -8.99 11.12
C ARG A 201 1.01 -8.42 11.14
N TYR A 202 1.12 -7.10 11.28
CA TYR A 202 2.39 -6.40 11.45
C TYR A 202 3.16 -6.91 12.67
N GLU A 203 2.43 -7.26 13.73
CA GLU A 203 2.94 -7.81 14.97
C GLU A 203 3.63 -9.16 14.72
N ASP A 204 3.02 -10.02 13.90
CA ASP A 204 3.58 -11.32 13.52
C ASP A 204 4.84 -11.14 12.65
N LEU A 205 4.82 -10.20 11.70
CA LEU A 205 5.99 -9.84 10.90
C LEU A 205 7.14 -9.35 11.79
N CYS A 206 6.86 -8.53 12.80
CA CYS A 206 7.90 -8.05 13.72
C CYS A 206 8.41 -9.13 14.69
N ALA A 207 7.54 -10.04 15.14
CA ALA A 207 7.93 -11.08 16.08
C ALA A 207 8.72 -12.21 15.41
N ARG A 208 8.36 -12.56 14.17
CA ARG A 208 8.92 -13.69 13.42
C ARG A 208 9.30 -13.26 12.00
N PRO A 209 10.25 -12.33 11.84
CA PRO A 209 10.51 -11.70 10.54
C PRO A 209 11.07 -12.67 9.51
N GLU A 210 11.99 -13.55 9.89
CA GLU A 210 12.59 -14.53 8.97
C GLU A 210 11.56 -15.55 8.46
N GLU A 211 10.67 -16.04 9.34
CA GLU A 211 9.54 -16.89 8.92
C GLU A 211 8.66 -16.20 7.86
N HIS A 212 8.41 -14.89 8.03
CA HIS A 212 7.63 -14.13 7.06
C HIS A 212 8.40 -13.86 5.77
N LEU A 213 9.73 -13.72 5.79
CA LEU A 213 10.54 -13.66 4.56
C LEU A 213 10.39 -14.95 3.75
N VAL A 214 10.39 -16.11 4.41
CA VAL A 214 10.16 -17.41 3.75
C VAL A 214 8.75 -17.49 3.16
N LYS A 215 7.72 -17.11 3.92
CA LYS A 215 6.33 -17.06 3.43
C LYS A 215 6.18 -16.14 2.21
N LEU A 216 6.80 -14.96 2.26
CA LEU A 216 6.81 -14.00 1.16
C LEU A 216 7.51 -14.57 -0.07
N ALA A 217 8.67 -15.20 0.10
CA ALA A 217 9.42 -15.77 -1.01
C ALA A 217 8.65 -16.91 -1.69
N SER A 218 8.03 -17.79 -0.89
CA SER A 218 7.17 -18.87 -1.39
C SER A 218 5.94 -18.33 -2.10
N PHE A 219 5.21 -17.38 -1.50
CA PHE A 219 4.03 -16.77 -2.11
C PHE A 219 4.34 -16.00 -3.40
N LEU A 220 5.55 -15.47 -3.55
CA LEU A 220 6.00 -14.76 -4.74
C LEU A 220 6.74 -15.66 -5.75
N GLU A 221 6.88 -16.96 -5.45
CA GLU A 221 7.62 -17.94 -6.26
C GLU A 221 9.03 -17.45 -6.61
N LEU A 222 9.72 -16.86 -5.64
CA LEU A 222 11.07 -16.35 -5.85
C LEU A 222 12.06 -17.52 -5.98
N SER A 223 12.94 -17.43 -6.97
CA SER A 223 14.00 -18.41 -7.21
C SER A 223 15.11 -18.39 -6.16
N GLN A 224 15.17 -17.34 -5.35
CA GLN A 224 16.16 -17.15 -4.29
C GLN A 224 15.49 -16.51 -3.06
N PRO A 225 16.00 -16.76 -1.84
CA PRO A 225 15.45 -16.15 -0.64
C PRO A 225 15.75 -14.65 -0.57
N PHE A 226 15.02 -13.94 0.29
CA PHE A 226 15.39 -12.59 0.69
C PHE A 226 16.72 -12.59 1.46
N ASP A 227 17.51 -11.53 1.28
CA ASP A 227 18.66 -11.26 2.13
C ASP A 227 18.18 -10.76 3.50
N THR A 228 18.45 -11.53 4.56
CA THR A 228 17.98 -11.22 5.92
C THR A 228 18.55 -9.92 6.47
N ARG A 229 19.65 -9.40 5.91
CA ARG A 229 20.22 -8.10 6.31
C ARG A 229 19.25 -6.94 6.13
N VAL A 230 18.27 -7.07 5.23
CA VAL A 230 17.20 -6.07 5.05
C VAL A 230 16.44 -5.79 6.34
N LEU A 231 16.32 -6.79 7.22
CA LEU A 231 15.59 -6.68 8.49
C LEU A 231 16.29 -5.72 9.48
N SER A 232 17.59 -5.52 9.34
CA SER A 232 18.40 -4.66 10.20
C SER A 232 18.50 -3.22 9.67
N SER A 233 18.19 -2.98 8.39
CA SER A 233 18.40 -1.69 7.72
C SER A 233 17.16 -1.14 7.03
N LEU A 234 16.03 -1.07 7.75
CA LEU A 234 14.82 -0.44 7.23
C LEU A 234 14.83 1.05 7.54
N ASP A 235 14.56 1.90 6.54
CA ASP A 235 14.37 3.33 6.75
C ASP A 235 13.26 3.56 7.79
N SER A 236 13.59 4.21 8.91
CA SER A 236 12.61 4.52 9.95
C SER A 236 12.02 5.92 9.71
N PRO A 237 10.77 6.05 9.25
CA PRO A 237 10.15 7.37 9.11
C PRO A 237 9.88 8.06 10.46
N ASN A 238 10.19 7.42 11.59
CA ASN A 238 9.97 7.93 12.95
C ASN A 238 11.24 8.45 13.64
N ILE A 239 12.43 8.27 13.05
CA ILE A 239 13.71 8.67 13.65
C ILE A 239 14.60 9.20 12.51
N ASP A 240 14.70 10.53 12.39
CA ASP A 240 15.66 11.29 11.56
C ASP A 240 16.51 10.50 10.57
N ASN A 241 15.91 10.00 9.48
CA ASN A 241 16.63 9.37 8.37
C ASN A 241 17.63 8.26 8.79
N THR A 242 17.43 7.65 9.95
CA THR A 242 18.28 6.57 10.46
C THR A 242 17.67 5.24 10.03
N GLN A 243 18.51 4.39 9.47
CA GLN A 243 18.15 2.98 9.27
C GLN A 243 17.98 2.34 10.64
N SER A 244 16.88 1.63 10.83
CA SER A 244 16.57 0.94 12.08
C SER A 244 16.12 -0.49 11.80
N PRO A 245 16.38 -1.43 12.73
CA PRO A 245 15.84 -2.77 12.59
C PRO A 245 14.31 -2.75 12.59
N LEU A 246 13.72 -3.73 11.91
CA LEU A 246 12.29 -3.98 11.99
C LEU A 246 11.91 -4.21 13.46
N ARG A 247 11.08 -3.31 14.00
CA ARG A 247 10.68 -3.34 15.40
C ARG A 247 9.19 -3.07 15.54
N ASN A 248 8.56 -3.76 16.48
CA ASN A 248 7.18 -3.49 16.88
C ASN A 248 7.14 -2.22 17.76
N PHE A 249 6.49 -1.16 17.27
CA PHE A 249 6.33 0.10 18.00
C PHE A 249 4.98 0.23 18.72
N ASN A 250 4.17 -0.84 18.80
CA ASN A 250 2.82 -0.77 19.34
C ASN A 250 2.80 -0.31 20.80
N SER A 251 3.60 -0.91 21.69
CA SER A 251 3.60 -0.57 23.12
C SER A 251 3.87 0.92 23.35
N ARG A 252 4.77 1.52 22.56
CA ARG A 252 5.06 2.97 22.62
C ARG A 252 3.87 3.82 22.18
N SER A 253 3.14 3.40 21.14
CA SER A 253 1.96 4.11 20.68
C SER A 253 0.79 3.94 21.66
N ILE A 254 0.58 2.75 22.19
CA ILE A 254 -0.49 2.45 23.16
C ILE A 254 -0.29 3.27 24.44
N GLY A 255 0.94 3.37 24.97
CA GLY A 255 1.24 4.18 26.16
C GLY A 255 1.04 5.69 26.01
N ARG A 256 0.61 6.18 24.84
CA ARG A 256 0.27 7.59 24.59
C ARG A 256 -1.25 7.82 24.42
N LEU A 257 -2.05 6.79 24.57
CA LEU A 257 -3.50 6.87 24.54
C LEU A 257 -4.02 7.07 25.97
N SER A 258 -5.02 7.93 26.13
CA SER A 258 -5.77 8.02 27.38
C SER A 258 -6.73 6.83 27.52
N HIS A 259 -7.35 6.68 28.69
CA HIS A 259 -8.41 5.70 28.88
C HIS A 259 -9.60 5.97 27.95
N ASP A 260 -9.99 7.24 27.79
CA ASP A 260 -11.08 7.64 26.89
C ASP A 260 -10.75 7.31 25.42
N ASP A 261 -9.49 7.50 25.01
CA ASP A 261 -9.05 7.11 23.66
C ASP A 261 -9.20 5.61 23.43
N ILE A 262 -8.79 4.79 24.40
CA ILE A 262 -8.91 3.32 24.34
C ILE A 262 -10.39 2.93 24.28
N SER A 263 -11.22 3.49 25.15
CA SER A 263 -12.67 3.26 25.18
C SER A 263 -13.33 3.62 23.84
N ALA A 264 -12.99 4.77 23.26
CA ALA A 264 -13.50 5.18 21.95
C ALA A 264 -13.07 4.21 20.83
N ILE A 265 -11.81 3.75 20.84
CA ILE A 265 -11.33 2.76 19.86
C ILE A 265 -12.06 1.43 20.03
N ASN A 266 -12.30 0.98 21.27
CA ASN A 266 -13.03 -0.26 21.54
C ASN A 266 -14.47 -0.17 21.02
N GLY A 267 -15.17 0.92 21.32
CA GLY A 267 -16.55 1.13 20.86
C GLY A 267 -16.69 1.14 19.34
N ILE A 268 -15.69 1.65 18.61
CA ILE A 268 -15.72 1.76 17.15
C ILE A 268 -15.18 0.49 16.47
N ALA A 269 -14.01 0.03 16.88
CA ALA A 269 -13.24 -1.00 16.18
C ALA A 269 -13.26 -2.38 16.84
N GLY A 270 -13.78 -2.51 18.06
CA GLY A 270 -13.67 -3.71 18.90
C GLY A 270 -14.17 -4.99 18.22
N ALA A 271 -15.36 -4.95 17.62
CA ALA A 271 -15.89 -6.12 16.91
C ALA A 271 -15.00 -6.59 15.75
N LEU A 272 -14.35 -5.65 15.04
CA LEU A 272 -13.39 -6.00 13.99
C LEU A 272 -12.05 -6.44 14.59
N MET A 273 -11.62 -5.88 15.72
CA MET A 273 -10.42 -6.31 16.44
C MET A 273 -10.50 -7.79 16.79
N GLU A 274 -11.60 -8.22 17.43
CA GLU A 274 -11.83 -9.61 17.82
C GLU A 274 -11.79 -10.55 16.61
N ARG A 275 -12.49 -10.18 15.52
CA ARG A 275 -12.48 -10.93 14.25
C ARG A 275 -11.08 -11.11 13.65
N LEU A 276 -10.18 -10.16 13.92
CA LEU A 276 -8.79 -10.17 13.42
C LEU A 276 -7.80 -10.71 14.46
N GLY A 277 -8.29 -11.25 15.58
CA GLY A 277 -7.47 -11.83 16.64
C GLY A 277 -6.69 -10.78 17.43
N TYR A 278 -7.21 -9.57 17.57
CA TYR A 278 -6.71 -8.56 18.50
C TYR A 278 -7.56 -8.52 19.76
N GLU A 279 -6.90 -8.38 20.90
CA GLU A 279 -7.55 -8.17 22.19
C GLU A 279 -7.88 -6.67 22.36
N CYS A 280 -9.05 -6.39 22.92
CA CYS A 280 -9.39 -5.06 23.41
C CYS A 280 -8.72 -4.84 24.78
N LEU A 281 -8.08 -3.69 24.96
CA LEU A 281 -7.51 -3.21 26.22
C LEU A 281 -8.54 -2.49 27.08
#